data_AF-A0A7Y7Z547-F1
#
_entry.id   AF-A0A7Y7Z547-F1
#
_cell.length_a   1.000
_cell.length_b   1.000
_cell.length_c   1.000
_cell.angle_alpha   90.00
_cell.angle_beta   90.00
_cell.angle_gamma   90.00
#
_symmetry.space_group_name_H-M   'P 1'
#
loop_
_entity.id
_entity.type
_entity.pdbx_description
1 polymer ?
#
loop_
_entity_poly.entity_id
_entity_poly.type
_entity_poly.pdbx_seq_one_letter_code
_entity_poly.pdbx_strand_id
1 'polypeptide(L)' 'MIKPTPNPPISLFTVADHLNTEDLLVNLTETLASAEALMSDFAFELDGTKREGALGVAQLIGLAKLLADRVLEDSEHLMA' A
#
# COMPACT_ATOMS: atom_id res chain seq x y z
N MET A 1 16.86 -29.48 -0.50
CA MET A 1 16.26 -29.62 -1.86
C MET A 1 14.77 -29.30 -1.74
N ILE A 2 14.34 -28.13 -2.22
CA ILE A 2 12.92 -27.83 -2.37
C ILE A 2 12.47 -28.53 -3.65
N LYS A 3 11.56 -29.51 -3.52
CA LYS A 3 10.97 -30.18 -4.67
C LYS A 3 9.96 -29.21 -5.28
N PRO A 4 10.04 -28.86 -6.57
CA PRO A 4 9.04 -28.00 -7.20
C PRO A 4 7.67 -28.66 -7.06
N THR A 5 6.70 -27.90 -6.53
CA THR A 5 5.34 -28.37 -6.34
C THR A 5 4.75 -28.69 -7.73
N PRO A 6 4.21 -29.89 -7.98
CA PRO A 6 3.79 -30.31 -9.32
C PRO A 6 2.66 -29.47 -9.94
N ASN A 7 2.05 -28.57 -9.17
CA ASN A 7 1.13 -27.54 -9.61
C ASN A 7 1.31 -26.31 -8.71
N PRO A 8 2.17 -25.34 -9.07
CA PRO A 8 2.19 -24.08 -8.36
C PRO A 8 0.82 -23.40 -8.54
N PRO A 9 0.27 -22.74 -7.50
CA PRO A 9 -0.96 -21.97 -7.64
C PRO A 9 -0.80 -20.94 -8.76
N ILE A 10 -1.80 -20.83 -9.62
CA ILE A 10 -1.81 -19.81 -10.68
C ILE A 10 -1.96 -18.46 -10.00
N SER A 11 -0.91 -17.65 -10.06
CA SER A 11 -0.99 -16.25 -9.63
C SER A 11 -1.58 -15.43 -10.77
N LEU A 12 -2.75 -14.84 -10.55
CA LEU A 12 -3.34 -13.90 -11.52
C LEU A 12 -2.58 -12.57 -11.55
N PHE A 13 -1.95 -12.19 -10.44
CA PHE A 13 -1.14 -10.98 -10.29
C PHE A 13 0.20 -11.34 -9.64
N THR A 14 1.27 -10.68 -10.05
CA THR A 14 2.60 -10.81 -9.43
C THR A 14 3.28 -9.46 -9.41
N VAL A 15 4.16 -9.25 -8.42
CA VAL A 15 5.14 -8.17 -8.47
C VAL A 15 6.25 -8.61 -9.43
N ALA A 16 6.77 -7.68 -10.24
CA ALA A 16 7.83 -7.98 -11.18
C ALA A 16 9.20 -8.08 -10.47
N ASP A 17 9.93 -9.17 -10.68
CA ASP A 17 11.17 -9.50 -9.94
C ASP A 17 12.35 -8.52 -10.17
N HIS A 18 12.26 -7.64 -11.16
CA HIS A 18 13.33 -6.69 -11.53
C HIS A 18 13.12 -5.27 -11.00
N LEU A 19 12.04 -5.03 -10.24
CA LEU A 19 11.77 -3.74 -9.64
C LEU A 19 12.71 -3.48 -8.47
N ASN A 20 13.22 -2.26 -8.38
CA ASN A 20 14.03 -1.86 -7.24
C ASN A 20 13.12 -1.48 -6.05
N THR A 21 13.71 -1.28 -4.87
CA THR A 21 12.95 -0.91 -3.67
C THR A 21 12.20 0.42 -3.82
N GLU A 22 12.77 1.38 -4.56
CA GLU A 22 12.18 2.70 -4.82
C GLU A 22 10.89 2.57 -5.64
N ASP A 23 10.91 1.84 -6.75
CA ASP A 23 9.75 1.56 -7.61
C ASP A 23 8.61 0.92 -6.82
N LEU A 24 8.96 -0.01 -5.92
CA LEU A 24 8.00 -0.68 -5.04
C LEU A 24 7.41 0.28 -4.00
N LEU A 25 8.23 1.15 -3.42
CA LEU A 25 7.80 2.13 -2.42
C LEU A 25 6.94 3.23 -3.05
N VAL A 26 7.27 3.71 -4.25
CA VAL A 26 6.44 4.66 -5.01
C VAL A 26 5.08 4.05 -5.32
N ASN A 27 5.04 2.81 -5.83
CA ASN A 27 3.76 2.14 -6.10
C ASN A 27 2.95 1.91 -4.81
N LEU A 28 3.63 1.62 -3.69
CA LEU A 28 2.98 1.49 -2.39
C LEU A 28 2.37 2.82 -1.93
N THR A 29 3.10 3.92 -1.98
CA THR A 29 2.61 5.24 -1.52
C THR A 29 1.46 5.75 -2.40
N GLU A 30 1.52 5.53 -3.72
CA GLU A 30 0.42 5.82 -4.65
C GLU A 30 -0.82 4.96 -4.38
N THR A 31 -0.63 3.66 -4.09
CA THR A 31 -1.72 2.75 -3.73
C THR A 31 -2.38 3.17 -2.42
N LEU A 32 -1.58 3.51 -1.41
CA LEU A 32 -2.08 3.98 -0.11
C LEU A 32 -2.82 5.31 -0.24
N ALA A 33 -2.29 6.26 -1.02
CA ALA A 33 -2.97 7.53 -1.29
C ALA A 33 -4.33 7.32 -1.98
N SER A 34 -4.39 6.38 -2.94
CA SER A 34 -5.64 6.02 -3.61
C SER A 34 -6.65 5.40 -2.64
N ALA A 35 -6.18 4.50 -1.77
CA ALA A 35 -7.03 3.86 -0.76
C ALA A 35 -7.54 4.86 0.29
N GLU A 36 -6.70 5.80 0.74
CA GLU A 36 -7.08 6.87 1.66
C GLU A 36 -8.16 7.77 1.07
N ALA A 37 -8.02 8.17 -0.20
CA ALA A 37 -9.02 8.97 -0.92
C ALA A 37 -10.36 8.22 -1.03
N LEU A 38 -10.34 6.97 -1.49
CA LEU A 38 -11.55 6.14 -1.60
C LEU A 38 -12.24 5.91 -0.27
N MET A 39 -11.47 5.66 0.79
CA MET A 39 -12.01 5.45 2.13
C MET A 39 -12.61 6.73 2.70
N SER A 40 -11.97 7.88 2.44
CA SER A 40 -12.48 9.19 2.83
C SER A 40 -13.77 9.52 2.11
N ASP A 41 -13.84 9.28 0.80
CA ASP A 41 -15.05 9.46 -0.01
C ASP A 41 -16.18 8.56 0.49
N PHE A 42 -15.89 7.27 0.73
CA PHE A 42 -16.88 6.33 1.26
C PHE A 42 -17.38 6.70 2.65
N ALA A 43 -16.54 7.32 3.49
CA ALA A 43 -16.98 7.77 4.81
C ALA A 43 -18.14 8.79 4.73
N PHE A 44 -18.20 9.60 3.67
CA PHE A 44 -19.31 10.55 3.46
C PHE A 44 -20.64 9.85 3.10
N GLU A 45 -20.61 8.60 2.62
CA GLU A 45 -21.81 7.80 2.34
C GLU A 45 -22.37 7.11 3.60
N LEU A 46 -21.64 7.14 4.71
CA LEU A 46 -21.99 6.47 5.97
C LEU A 46 -22.46 7.47 7.02
N ASP A 47 -23.15 7.00 8.06
CA ASP A 47 -23.58 7.82 9.20
C ASP A 47 -23.14 7.23 10.54
N GLY A 48 -23.07 8.11 11.56
CA GLY A 48 -22.77 7.76 12.95
C GLY A 48 -21.45 6.99 13.11
N THR A 49 -21.47 5.94 13.93
CA THR A 49 -20.28 5.16 14.27
C THR A 49 -19.62 4.46 13.08
N LYS A 50 -20.37 4.19 11.99
CA LYS A 50 -19.79 3.62 10.77
C LYS A 50 -18.93 4.63 10.03
N ARG A 51 -19.35 5.89 9.95
CA ARG A 51 -18.55 6.99 9.40
C ARG A 51 -17.29 7.19 10.23
N GLU A 52 -17.41 7.20 11.55
CA GLU A 52 -16.26 7.32 12.47
C GLU A 52 -15.25 6.18 12.26
N GLY A 53 -15.74 4.94 12.12
CA GLY A 53 -14.90 3.79 11.81
C GLY A 53 -14.18 3.92 10.46
N ALA A 54 -14.90 4.36 9.41
CA ALA A 54 -14.33 4.59 8.08
C ALA A 54 -13.25 5.68 8.09
N LEU A 55 -13.48 6.80 8.78
CA LEU A 55 -12.49 7.86 8.95
C LEU A 55 -11.27 7.37 9.76
N GLY A 56 -11.49 6.53 10.77
CA GLY A 56 -10.39 5.90 11.51
C GLY A 56 -9.53 5.00 10.61
N VAL A 57 -10.14 4.24 9.69
CA VAL A 57 -9.40 3.44 8.70
C VAL A 57 -8.64 4.35 7.73
N ALA A 58 -9.26 5.42 7.22
CA ALA A 58 -8.58 6.40 6.37
C ALA A 58 -7.34 6.99 7.06
N GLN A 59 -7.46 7.35 8.34
CA GLN A 59 -6.34 7.84 9.14
C GLN A 59 -5.21 6.80 9.26
N LEU A 60 -5.53 5.52 9.50
CA LEU A 60 -4.51 4.46 9.56
C LEU A 60 -3.79 4.26 8.23
N ILE A 61 -4.50 4.40 7.10
CA ILE A 61 -3.91 4.36 5.75
C ILE A 61 -2.97 5.55 5.57
N GLY A 62 -3.39 6.76 5.94
CA GLY A 62 -2.54 7.96 5.90
C GLY A 62 -1.29 7.82 6.75
N LEU A 63 -1.39 7.22 7.94
CA LEU A 63 -0.21 6.90 8.78
C LEU A 63 0.73 5.89 8.11
N ALA A 64 0.20 4.85 7.47
CA ALA A 64 1.01 3.89 6.72
C ALA A 64 1.74 4.58 5.56
N LYS A 65 1.08 5.51 4.88
CA LYS A 65 1.68 6.30 3.80
C LYS A 65 2.84 7.16 4.32
N LEU A 66 2.68 7.87 5.44
CA LEU A 66 3.78 8.64 6.05
C LEU A 66 5.00 7.78 6.40
N LEU A 67 4.78 6.55 6.88
CA LEU A 67 5.88 5.62 7.15
C LEU A 67 6.57 5.18 5.85
N ALA A 68 5.82 4.92 4.77
CA ALA A 68 6.37 4.53 3.48
C ALA A 68 7.12 5.69 2.80
N ASP A 69 6.56 6.90 2.82
CA ASP A 69 7.19 8.13 2.30
C ASP A 69 8.54 8.36 3.00
N ARG A 70 8.60 8.18 4.34
CA ARG A 70 9.87 8.33 5.09
C ARG A 70 10.94 7.32 4.66
N VAL A 71 10.54 6.07 4.40
CA VAL A 71 11.47 5.03 3.93
C VAL A 71 11.95 5.33 2.52
N LEU A 72 11.07 5.85 1.65
CA LEU A 72 11.40 6.25 0.30
C LEU A 72 12.44 7.40 0.30
N GLU A 73 12.19 8.47 1.06
CA GLU A 73 13.14 9.59 1.22
C GLU A 73 14.52 9.13 1.70
N ASP A 74 14.57 8.23 2.70
CA ASP A 74 15.82 7.69 3.22
C ASP A 74 16.56 6.82 2.18
N SER A 75 15.81 6.15 1.28
CA SER A 75 16.40 5.36 0.18
C SER A 75 16.97 6.24 -0.92
N GLU A 76 16.33 7.36 -1.25
CA GLU A 76 16.82 8.33 -2.24
C GLU A 76 18.10 9.02 -1.75
N HIS A 77 18.17 9.37 -0.46
CA HIS A 77 19.35 10.02 0.12
C HIS A 77 20.56 9.08 0.18
N LEU A 78 20.37 7.77 0.25
CA LEU A 78 21.49 6.81 0.23
C LEU A 78 22.11 6.65 -1.18
N MET A 79 21.39 7.06 -2.23
CA MET A 79 21.80 6.95 -3.63
C MET A 79 22.37 8.27 -4.21
N ALA A 80 22.30 9.37 -3.47
CA ALA A 80 22.83 10.70 -3.82
C ALA A 80 24.27 10.93 -3.31
#